data_AF-A0A9E6B672-F1
#
_entry.id   AF-A0A9E6B672-F1
#
_cell.length_a   1.000
_cell.length_b   1.000
_cell.length_c   1.000
_cell.angle_alpha   90.00
_cell.angle_beta   90.00
_cell.angle_gamma   90.00
#
_symmetry.space_group_name_H-M   'P 1'
#
loop_
_entity.id
_entity.type
_entity.pdbx_description
1 polymer ?
#
loop_
_entity_poly.entity_id
_entity_poly.type
_entity_poly.pdbx_seq_one_letter_code
_entity_poly.pdbx_strand_id
1 'polypeptide(L)'
;MASDIFTYTGTGTHKFDFWEINGNRDWAVIPAGTMVNFDEDLPIRLQVGHRGFGQIHIEHRHGHWLKKIKKSLQEALSFKLSQPGTIYTTEENNKIKIMMRVNPDSLLVLRYTENKAGNFLTVVSLYFKNERVDGENIGRYISSFKS
;
A
#
# COMPACT_ATOMS: atom_id res chain seq x y z
N MET A 1 -7.13 4.40 -23.98
CA MET A 1 -7.51 3.35 -23.01
C MET A 1 -8.61 3.93 -22.16
N ALA A 2 -9.78 3.30 -22.11
CA ALA A 2 -10.83 3.71 -21.18
C ALA A 2 -10.26 3.57 -19.76
N SER A 3 -10.37 4.63 -18.95
CA SER A 3 -10.03 4.54 -17.53
C SER A 3 -11.10 3.69 -16.87
N ASP A 4 -10.75 2.47 -16.46
CA ASP A 4 -11.63 1.70 -15.59
C ASP A 4 -11.90 2.54 -14.33
N ILE A 5 -13.17 2.87 -14.13
CA ILE A 5 -13.60 3.62 -12.94
C ILE A 5 -13.64 2.62 -11.79
N PHE A 6 -12.58 2.60 -10.99
CA PHE A 6 -12.59 1.87 -9.73
C PHE A 6 -13.63 2.45 -8.77
N THR A 7 -14.39 1.58 -8.11
CA THR A 7 -15.27 1.96 -7.00
C THR A 7 -14.54 1.77 -5.68
N TYR A 8 -14.65 2.74 -4.77
CA TYR A 8 -14.04 2.68 -3.45
C TYR A 8 -15.10 2.77 -2.35
N THR A 9 -15.17 1.75 -1.50
CA THR A 9 -16.13 1.66 -0.40
C THR A 9 -15.44 1.32 0.92
N GLY A 10 -15.96 1.80 2.04
CA GLY A 10 -15.49 1.41 3.37
C GLY A 10 -16.39 0.32 3.96
N THR A 11 -15.81 -0.67 4.63
CA THR A 11 -16.56 -1.69 5.38
C THR A 11 -17.09 -1.17 6.72
N GLY A 12 -16.70 0.04 7.12
CA GLY A 12 -17.06 0.68 8.38
C GLY A 12 -16.17 1.90 8.67
N THR A 13 -16.18 2.36 9.93
CA THR A 13 -15.45 3.56 10.39
C THR A 13 -14.46 3.28 11.52
N HIS A 14 -14.42 2.06 12.05
CA HIS A 14 -13.48 1.67 13.09
C HIS A 14 -12.07 1.54 12.49
N LYS A 15 -11.03 1.80 13.30
CA LYS A 15 -9.63 1.86 12.85
C LYS A 15 -9.11 0.60 12.13
N PHE A 16 -9.75 -0.55 12.32
CA PHE A 16 -9.38 -1.81 11.67
C PHE A 16 -10.30 -2.21 10.54
N ASP A 17 -11.36 -1.44 10.27
CA ASP A 17 -12.20 -1.61 9.08
C ASP A 17 -11.38 -1.28 7.84
N PHE A 18 -11.81 -1.83 6.71
CA PHE A 18 -11.08 -1.80 5.46
C PHE A 18 -11.74 -0.88 4.45
N TRP A 19 -10.91 -0.35 3.57
CA TRP A 19 -11.36 0.09 2.27
C TRP A 19 -11.34 -1.06 1.28
N GLU A 20 -12.32 -1.08 0.41
CA GLU A 20 -12.46 -2.00 -0.70
C GLU A 20 -12.27 -1.27 -2.01
N ILE A 21 -11.68 -1.96 -2.97
CA ILE A 21 -11.60 -1.59 -4.37
C ILE A 21 -12.45 -2.58 -5.16
N ASN A 22 -13.48 -2.10 -5.85
CA ASN A 22 -14.46 -2.93 -6.56
C ASN A 22 -15.06 -4.05 -5.68
N GLY A 23 -15.34 -3.75 -4.41
CA GLY A 23 -15.88 -4.71 -3.44
C GLY A 23 -14.86 -5.74 -2.90
N ASN A 24 -13.56 -5.54 -3.15
CA ASN A 24 -12.50 -6.39 -2.63
C ASN A 24 -11.56 -5.63 -1.69
N ARG A 25 -11.32 -6.18 -0.49
CA ARG A 25 -10.38 -5.62 0.50
C ARG A 25 -8.91 -5.84 0.16
N ASP A 26 -8.61 -6.75 -0.75
CA ASP A 26 -7.25 -7.08 -1.19
C ASP A 26 -6.92 -6.24 -2.44
N TRP A 27 -6.24 -5.11 -2.23
CA TRP A 27 -5.97 -4.11 -3.27
C TRP A 27 -4.92 -4.58 -4.28
N ALA A 28 -3.99 -5.39 -3.79
CA ALA A 28 -2.98 -6.09 -4.57
C ALA A 28 -2.51 -7.30 -3.76
N VAL A 29 -1.75 -8.19 -4.38
CA VAL A 29 -1.10 -9.31 -3.70
C VAL A 29 0.40 -9.25 -4.02
N ILE A 30 1.24 -9.51 -3.02
CA ILE A 30 2.63 -9.86 -3.26
C ILE A 30 2.72 -11.39 -3.26
N PRO A 31 3.04 -12.04 -4.39
CA PRO A 31 3.10 -13.50 -4.46
C PRO A 31 4.16 -14.08 -3.53
N ALA A 32 3.93 -15.31 -3.07
CA ALA A 32 4.94 -16.11 -2.38
C ALA A 32 6.27 -16.13 -3.15
N GLY A 33 7.40 -16.07 -2.44
CA GLY A 33 8.74 -16.07 -3.04
C GLY A 33 9.18 -14.74 -3.67
N THR A 34 8.37 -13.69 -3.62
CA THR A 34 8.80 -12.34 -4.08
C THR A 34 9.85 -11.71 -3.16
N MET A 35 9.83 -12.07 -1.88
CA MET A 35 10.74 -11.56 -0.85
C MET A 35 11.32 -12.74 -0.06
N VAL A 36 12.56 -12.60 0.40
CA VAL A 36 13.20 -13.59 1.27
C VAL A 36 12.39 -13.75 2.56
N ASN A 37 12.13 -15.01 2.97
CA ASN A 37 11.35 -15.40 4.16
C ASN A 37 9.83 -15.13 4.07
N PHE A 38 9.28 -14.96 2.86
CA PHE A 38 7.84 -14.86 2.65
C PHE A 38 7.36 -15.95 1.69
N ASP A 39 6.87 -17.04 2.27
CA ASP A 39 6.49 -18.27 1.56
C ASP A 39 4.97 -18.37 1.29
N GLU A 40 4.23 -17.29 1.52
CA GLU A 40 2.81 -17.19 1.27
C GLU A 40 2.45 -15.94 0.46
N ASP A 41 1.30 -15.99 -0.21
CA ASP A 41 0.73 -14.81 -0.86
C ASP A 41 0.31 -13.80 0.19
N LEU A 42 0.80 -12.56 0.06
CA LEU A 42 0.51 -11.48 1.00
C LEU A 42 -0.37 -10.40 0.36
N PRO A 43 -1.67 -10.37 0.68
CA PRO A 43 -2.55 -9.29 0.27
C PRO A 43 -2.12 -7.95 0.87
N ILE A 44 -2.22 -6.88 0.09
CA ILE A 44 -2.08 -5.50 0.54
C ILE A 44 -3.48 -4.94 0.80
N ARG A 45 -3.72 -4.44 2.01
CA ARG A 45 -5.02 -3.89 2.43
C ARG A 45 -4.87 -2.47 2.95
N LEU A 46 -5.84 -1.61 2.64
CA LEU A 46 -5.96 -0.28 3.23
C LEU A 46 -6.97 -0.30 4.38
N GLN A 47 -6.52 0.00 5.59
CA GLN A 47 -7.39 0.19 6.75
C GLN A 47 -7.74 1.66 6.95
N VAL A 48 -8.90 1.94 7.56
CA VAL A 48 -9.30 3.30 8.01
C VAL A 48 -8.20 3.91 8.88
N GLY A 49 -7.70 3.14 9.85
CA GLY A 49 -6.55 3.48 10.66
C GLY A 49 -6.81 4.57 11.71
N HIS A 50 -5.75 5.24 12.11
CA HIS A 50 -5.76 6.39 13.05
C HIS A 50 -4.54 7.27 12.78
N ARG A 51 -4.16 8.18 13.67
CA ARG A 51 -2.97 9.05 13.48
C ARG A 51 -1.64 8.32 13.25
N GLY A 52 -1.55 7.00 13.49
CA GLY A 52 -0.31 6.22 13.37
C GLY A 52 -0.24 5.28 12.17
N PHE A 53 -1.35 4.97 11.48
CA PHE A 53 -1.35 4.16 10.26
C PHE A 53 -2.66 4.33 9.46
N GLY A 54 -2.69 3.81 8.23
CA GLY A 54 -3.91 3.74 7.41
C GLY A 54 -4.32 5.07 6.79
N GLN A 55 -5.57 5.14 6.31
CA GLN A 55 -6.11 6.31 5.63
C GLN A 55 -5.94 7.59 6.47
N ILE A 56 -6.39 7.56 7.73
CA ILE A 56 -6.37 8.74 8.62
C ILE A 56 -4.94 9.27 8.79
N HIS A 57 -3.94 8.39 8.96
CA HIS A 57 -2.55 8.82 9.07
C HIS A 57 -2.07 9.51 7.79
N ILE A 58 -2.33 8.89 6.63
CA ILE A 58 -1.84 9.39 5.34
C ILE A 58 -2.46 10.73 5.00
N GLU A 59 -3.77 10.86 5.13
CA GLU A 59 -4.46 12.12 4.86
C GLU A 59 -4.01 13.22 5.83
N HIS A 60 -3.79 12.90 7.10
CA HIS A 60 -3.37 13.88 8.09
C HIS A 60 -1.90 14.32 7.93
N ARG A 61 -0.97 13.38 7.75
CA ARG A 61 0.48 13.64 7.72
C ARG A 61 1.00 13.95 6.33
N HIS A 62 0.32 13.43 5.31
CA HIS A 62 0.78 13.46 3.93
C HIS A 62 -0.31 13.97 2.96
N GLY A 63 -1.51 14.34 3.42
CA GLY A 63 -2.59 14.79 2.52
C GLY A 63 -2.24 16.00 1.63
N HIS A 64 -1.21 16.79 1.97
CA HIS A 64 -0.75 17.89 1.12
C HIS A 64 -0.28 17.41 -0.27
N TRP A 65 0.43 16.27 -0.38
CA TRP A 65 0.89 15.79 -1.69
C TRP A 65 -0.29 15.24 -2.52
N LEU A 66 -1.28 14.62 -1.87
CA LEU A 66 -2.52 14.17 -2.51
C LEU A 66 -3.28 15.35 -3.15
N LYS A 67 -3.40 16.46 -2.42
CA LYS A 67 -3.97 17.71 -2.94
C LYS A 67 -3.17 18.25 -4.13
N LYS A 68 -1.84 18.19 -4.09
CA LYS A 68 -0.97 18.64 -5.19
C LYS A 68 -1.20 17.84 -6.47
N ILE A 69 -1.43 16.54 -6.37
CA ILE A 69 -1.72 15.67 -7.53
C ILE A 69 -3.21 15.58 -7.87
N LYS A 70 -4.08 16.27 -7.12
CA LYS A 70 -5.54 16.27 -7.29
C LYS A 70 -6.14 14.86 -7.32
N LYS A 71 -5.69 14.00 -6.41
CA LYS A 71 -6.23 12.63 -6.21
C LYS A 71 -6.58 12.40 -4.76
N SER A 72 -7.63 11.61 -4.52
CA SER A 72 -7.86 10.97 -3.23
C SER A 72 -6.75 9.98 -2.90
N LEU A 73 -6.68 9.54 -1.64
CA LEU A 73 -5.74 8.49 -1.25
C LEU A 73 -6.00 7.20 -2.03
N GLN A 74 -7.26 6.82 -2.17
CA GLN A 74 -7.69 5.60 -2.83
C GLN A 74 -7.23 5.60 -4.29
N GLU A 75 -7.50 6.68 -5.03
CA GLU A 75 -7.04 6.81 -6.42
C GLU A 75 -5.51 6.80 -6.54
N ALA A 76 -4.81 7.46 -5.61
CA ALA A 76 -3.35 7.47 -5.60
C ALA A 76 -2.79 6.07 -5.31
N LEU A 77 -3.33 5.37 -4.31
CA LEU A 77 -2.90 4.04 -3.92
C LEU A 77 -3.17 3.02 -5.03
N SER A 78 -4.37 3.01 -5.64
CA SER A 78 -4.69 2.13 -6.77
C SER A 78 -3.73 2.35 -7.93
N PHE A 79 -3.49 3.61 -8.30
CA PHE A 79 -2.52 3.94 -9.34
C PHE A 79 -1.12 3.47 -8.97
N LYS A 80 -0.72 3.58 -7.71
CA LYS A 80 0.63 3.21 -7.27
C LYS A 80 0.86 1.71 -7.19
N LEU A 81 -0.13 0.96 -6.70
CA LEU A 81 -0.10 -0.49 -6.72
C LEU A 81 -0.14 -1.06 -8.16
N SER A 82 -0.62 -0.30 -9.16
CA SER A 82 -0.57 -0.73 -10.57
C SER A 82 0.80 -0.61 -11.22
N GLN A 83 1.76 -0.01 -10.53
CA GLN A 83 3.10 0.21 -11.05
C GLN A 83 4.11 -0.73 -10.39
N PRO A 84 5.14 -1.17 -11.13
CA PRO A 84 6.24 -1.89 -10.52
C PRO A 84 6.98 -0.99 -9.51
N GLY A 85 7.60 -1.64 -8.53
CA GLY A 85 8.39 -0.97 -7.49
C GLY A 85 9.56 -1.82 -7.02
N THR A 86 10.37 -1.26 -6.14
CA THR A 86 11.47 -1.96 -5.49
C THR A 86 11.18 -2.08 -4.00
N ILE A 87 11.37 -3.28 -3.44
CA ILE A 87 11.07 -3.57 -2.05
C ILE A 87 12.34 -3.43 -1.22
N TYR A 88 12.25 -2.72 -0.10
CA TYR A 88 13.33 -2.52 0.85
C TYR A 88 12.94 -2.98 2.25
N THR A 89 13.92 -3.46 3.01
CA THR A 89 13.79 -3.67 4.45
C THR A 89 13.57 -2.37 5.20
N THR A 90 13.14 -2.48 6.45
CA THR A 90 13.17 -1.36 7.39
C THR A 90 13.86 -1.81 8.68
N GLU A 91 14.25 -0.86 9.52
CA GLU A 91 14.77 -1.15 10.87
C GLU A 91 13.72 -1.85 11.75
N GLU A 92 12.44 -1.76 11.41
CA GLU A 92 11.37 -2.49 12.07
C GLU A 92 11.13 -3.84 11.36
N ASN A 93 11.32 -4.94 12.09
CA ASN A 93 11.27 -6.31 11.55
C ASN A 93 9.92 -6.69 10.88
N ASN A 94 8.84 -5.98 11.18
CA ASN A 94 7.52 -6.26 10.62
C ASN A 94 7.09 -5.27 9.53
N LYS A 95 7.97 -4.38 9.07
CA LYS A 95 7.66 -3.40 8.03
C LYS A 95 8.55 -3.58 6.81
N ILE A 96 7.96 -3.29 5.66
CA ILE A 96 8.66 -3.20 4.37
C ILE A 96 8.31 -1.87 3.71
N LYS A 97 9.20 -1.40 2.82
CA LYS A 97 8.99 -0.21 1.99
C LYS A 97 8.92 -0.64 0.53
N ILE A 98 7.98 -0.10 -0.22
CA ILE A 98 7.95 -0.21 -1.69
C ILE A 98 8.19 1.17 -2.27
N MET A 99 9.29 1.32 -3.02
CA MET A 99 9.62 2.54 -3.75
C MET A 99 9.08 2.46 -5.17
N MET A 100 8.18 3.38 -5.54
CA MET A 100 7.50 3.42 -6.83
C MET A 100 7.90 4.69 -7.59
N ARG A 101 8.71 4.53 -8.66
CA ARG A 101 9.36 5.61 -9.43
C ARG A 101 8.53 6.21 -10.56
N VAL A 102 7.28 5.78 -10.71
CA VAL A 102 6.38 6.37 -11.71
C VAL A 102 5.86 7.70 -11.18
N ASN A 103 6.05 8.79 -11.93
CA ASN A 103 5.74 10.15 -11.48
C ASN A 103 4.33 10.28 -10.86
N PRO A 104 4.19 10.81 -9.64
CA PRO A 104 5.27 11.30 -8.77
C PRO A 104 5.95 10.16 -7.99
N ASP A 105 7.27 10.18 -7.82
CA ASP A 105 7.96 9.19 -6.97
C ASP A 105 7.33 9.11 -5.58
N SER A 106 7.00 7.89 -5.15
CA SER A 106 6.31 7.65 -3.88
C SER A 106 6.91 6.48 -3.12
N LEU A 107 6.93 6.61 -1.79
CA LEU A 107 7.23 5.53 -0.88
C LEU A 107 5.93 5.02 -0.24
N LEU A 108 5.66 3.72 -0.43
CA LEU A 108 4.61 3.00 0.27
C LEU A 108 5.24 2.22 1.42
N VAL A 109 4.74 2.44 2.64
CA VAL A 109 5.17 1.71 3.84
C VAL A 109 4.09 0.71 4.21
N LEU A 110 4.47 -0.56 4.32
CA LEU A 110 3.58 -1.66 4.65
C LEU A 110 4.02 -2.31 5.96
N ARG A 111 3.05 -2.83 6.72
CA ARG A 111 3.31 -3.61 7.93
C ARG A 111 2.66 -4.98 7.82
N TYR A 112 3.44 -6.02 8.07
CA TYR A 112 2.97 -7.39 8.21
C TYR A 112 2.03 -7.50 9.42
N THR A 113 0.86 -8.07 9.19
CA THR A 113 -0.20 -8.25 10.18
C THR A 113 -0.67 -9.69 10.18
N GLU A 114 -0.47 -10.36 11.30
CA GLU A 114 -0.99 -11.72 11.51
C GLU A 114 -2.50 -11.69 11.74
N ASN A 115 -3.21 -12.65 11.15
CA ASN A 115 -4.64 -12.78 11.34
C ASN A 115 -5.07 -14.25 11.20
N LYS A 116 -6.04 -14.67 12.00
CA LYS A 116 -6.62 -16.02 11.95
C LYS A 116 -7.19 -16.39 10.57
N ALA A 117 -7.62 -15.40 9.79
CA ALA A 117 -8.17 -15.57 8.44
C ALA A 117 -7.11 -15.45 7.32
N GLY A 118 -5.82 -15.44 7.67
CA GLY A 118 -4.70 -15.27 6.74
C GLY A 118 -4.00 -13.93 6.92
N ASN A 119 -2.67 -13.98 6.87
CA ASN A 119 -1.80 -12.82 7.07
C ASN A 119 -1.94 -11.82 5.92
N PHE A 120 -1.59 -10.57 6.17
CA PHE A 120 -1.67 -9.51 5.16
C PHE A 120 -0.73 -8.36 5.48
N LEU A 121 -0.47 -7.52 4.48
CA LEU A 121 0.26 -6.27 4.58
C LEU A 121 -0.74 -5.11 4.69
N THR A 122 -0.74 -4.41 5.82
CA THR A 122 -1.54 -3.19 5.98
C THR A 122 -0.76 -1.97 5.51
N VAL A 123 -1.44 -1.08 4.77
CA VAL A 123 -0.87 0.22 4.37
C VAL A 123 -0.70 1.11 5.61
N VAL A 124 0.55 1.39 5.96
CA VAL A 124 0.89 2.29 7.07
C VAL A 124 0.92 3.72 6.60
N SER A 125 1.67 3.99 5.53
CA SER A 125 1.82 5.33 4.97
C SER A 125 2.07 5.29 3.46
N LEU A 126 1.66 6.34 2.75
CA LEU A 126 1.97 6.59 1.35
C LEU A 126 2.28 8.07 1.18
N TYR A 127 3.49 8.38 0.71
CA TYR A 127 3.92 9.77 0.55
C TYR A 127 4.91 9.97 -0.57
N PHE A 128 5.00 11.22 -1.04
CA PHE A 128 5.99 11.65 -2.01
C PHE A 128 7.41 11.49 -1.45
N LYS A 129 8.30 10.80 -2.18
CA LYS A 129 9.71 10.67 -1.78
C LYS A 129 10.60 10.69 -3.01
N ASN A 130 11.41 11.74 -3.16
CA ASN A 130 12.41 11.89 -4.23
C ASN A 130 13.82 11.40 -3.83
N GLU A 131 14.04 11.10 -2.55
CA GLU A 131 15.34 10.72 -2.00
C GLU A 131 15.56 9.20 -1.95
N ARG A 132 16.81 8.81 -1.65
CA ARG A 132 17.21 7.41 -1.44
C ARG A 132 16.39 6.79 -0.30
N VAL A 133 16.08 5.50 -0.44
CA VAL A 133 15.41 4.72 0.60
C VAL A 133 16.47 4.03 1.44
N ASP A 134 16.42 4.24 2.75
CA ASP A 134 17.23 3.47 3.70
C ASP A 134 16.65 2.06 3.83
N GLY A 135 17.52 1.06 3.85
CA GLY A 135 17.20 -0.36 3.86
C GLY A 135 17.89 -1.12 2.74
N GLU A 136 17.88 -2.44 2.85
CA GLU A 136 18.42 -3.35 1.84
C GLU A 136 17.35 -3.66 0.80
N ASN A 137 17.74 -3.72 -0.47
CA ASN A 137 16.85 -4.18 -1.53
C ASN A 137 16.66 -5.69 -1.39
N ILE A 138 15.40 -6.11 -1.21
CA ILE A 138 15.03 -7.52 -0.98
C ILE A 138 14.11 -8.09 -2.06
N GLY A 139 13.84 -7.33 -3.12
CA GLY A 139 13.01 -7.81 -4.21
C GLY A 139 12.38 -6.72 -5.05
N ARG A 140 11.60 -7.17 -6.03
CA ARG A 140 10.85 -6.31 -6.94
C ARG A 140 9.36 -6.50 -6.69
N TYR A 141 8.66 -5.40 -6.47
CA TYR A 141 7.21 -5.39 -6.49
C TYR A 141 6.73 -5.42 -7.94
N ILE A 142 5.94 -6.43 -8.28
CA ILE A 142 5.23 -6.52 -9.54
C ILE A 142 3.75 -6.43 -9.21
N SER A 143 3.04 -5.59 -9.96
CA SER A 143 1.61 -5.44 -9.76
C SER A 143 0.88 -6.73 -10.15
N SER A 144 0.10 -7.27 -9.22
CA SER A 144 -0.94 -8.25 -9.51
C SER A 144 -2.24 -7.78 -8.85
N PHE A 145 -3.07 -7.07 -9.61
CA PHE A 145 -4.44 -6.82 -9.24
C PHE A 145 -5.24 -8.11 -9.41
N LYS A 146 -6.05 -8.45 -8.42
CA LYS A 146 -7.14 -9.40 -8.66
C LYS A 146 -8.31 -8.59 -9.23
N SER A 147 -8.55 -8.76 -10.52
CA SER A 147 -9.73 -8.28 -11.24
C SER A 147 -10.97 -9.05 -10.83
#